data_AF-W6TS88-F1
#
_entry.id   AF-W6TS88-F1
#
_cell.length_a   1.000
_cell.length_b   1.000
_cell.length_c   1.000
_cell.angle_alpha   90.00
_cell.angle_beta   90.00
_cell.angle_gamma   90.00
#
_symmetry.space_group_name_H-M   'P 1'
#
loop_
_entity.id
_entity.type
_entity.pdbx_description
1 polymer ?
#
loop_
_entity_poly.entity_id
_entity_poly.type
_entity_poly.pdbx_seq_one_letter_code
_entity_poly.pdbx_strand_id
1 'polypeptide(L)' 'MEKEEIKSLLEIIDQQVSSSILGGMEEQYEELEELGFITINRHSVQHSASITPLGMEYLDQE' A
#
# COMPACT_ATOMS: atom_id res chain seq x y z
N MET A 1 -3.84 -10.44 -6.68
CA MET A 1 -5.03 -9.69 -6.22
C MET A 1 -5.98 -9.30 -7.34
N GLU A 2 -7.25 -9.03 -7.02
CA GLU A 2 -8.17 -8.33 -7.94
C GLU A 2 -7.84 -6.83 -8.02
N LYS A 3 -8.16 -6.18 -9.15
CA LYS A 3 -7.87 -4.74 -9.36
C LYS A 3 -8.50 -3.84 -8.31
N GLU A 4 -9.72 -4.16 -7.87
CA GLU A 4 -10.45 -3.40 -6.86
C GLU A 4 -9.79 -3.49 -5.48
N GLU A 5 -9.23 -4.66 -5.13
CA GLU A 5 -8.48 -4.83 -3.87
C GLU A 5 -7.21 -3.97 -3.86
N ILE A 6 -6.47 -3.93 -4.98
CA ILE A 6 -5.29 -3.09 -5.15
C ILE A 6 -5.65 -1.62 -4.94
N LYS A 7 -6.71 -1.14 -5.59
CA LYS A 7 -7.16 0.25 -5.48
C LYS A 7 -7.57 0.60 -4.04
N SER A 8 -8.35 -0.28 -3.41
CA SER A 8 -8.82 -0.11 -2.04
C SER A 8 -7.66 -0.07 -1.03
N LEU A 9 -6.66 -0.95 -1.18
CA LEU A 9 -5.46 -0.93 -0.36
C LEU A 9 -4.62 0.33 -0.57
N LEU A 10 -4.46 0.78 -1.81
CA LEU A 10 -3.78 2.03 -2.11
C LEU A 10 -4.50 3.23 -1.48
N GLU A 11 -5.83 3.33 -1.59
CA GLU A 11 -6.60 4.38 -0.90
C GLU A 11 -6.44 4.31 0.62
N ILE A 12 -6.44 3.10 1.22
CA ILE A 12 -6.23 2.94 2.66
C ILE A 12 -4.84 3.44 3.06
N ILE A 13 -3.80 3.16 2.29
CA ILE A 13 -2.43 3.63 2.57
C ILE A 13 -2.33 5.15 2.44
N ASP A 14 -3.01 5.74 1.44
CA ASP A 14 -3.07 7.21 1.26
C ASP A 14 -3.75 7.88 2.47
N GLN A 15 -4.86 7.31 2.93
CA GLN A 15 -5.69 7.88 3.99
C GLN A 15 -5.17 7.57 5.41
N GLN A 16 -4.57 6.39 5.65
CA GLN A 16 -4.08 5.96 6.98
C GLN A 16 -2.57 6.18 7.14
N VAL A 17 -2.22 7.36 7.64
CA VAL A 17 -0.83 7.73 7.96
C VAL A 17 -0.30 7.05 9.25
N SER A 18 -1.08 6.29 10.02
CA SER A 18 -0.65 5.84 11.37
C SER A 18 -1.29 4.57 11.96
N SER A 19 -1.80 3.65 11.14
CA SER A 19 -2.22 2.33 11.65
C SER A 19 -1.12 1.30 11.43
N SER A 20 -1.03 0.29 12.29
CA SER A 20 -0.15 -0.87 12.05
C SER A 20 -0.66 -1.64 10.82
N ILE A 21 -0.22 -1.22 9.64
CA ILE A 21 -0.61 -1.74 8.32
C ILE A 21 -0.33 -3.27 8.23
N LEU A 22 0.65 -3.78 8.98
CA LEU A 22 1.04 -5.20 9.02
C LEU A 22 0.27 -6.03 10.07
N GLY A 23 -0.98 -5.69 10.36
CA GLY A 23 -1.86 -6.49 11.21
C GLY A 23 -2.69 -7.49 10.41
N GLY A 24 -2.08 -8.52 9.82
CA GLY A 24 -2.79 -9.62 9.14
C GLY A 24 -3.02 -9.48 7.63
N MET A 25 -2.51 -8.41 7.01
CA MET A 25 -2.53 -8.20 5.54
C MET A 25 -1.11 -8.06 4.96
N GLU A 26 -0.10 -8.61 5.63
CA GLU A 26 1.32 -8.44 5.24
C GLU A 26 1.61 -8.92 3.81
N GLU A 27 1.07 -10.08 3.43
CA GLU A 27 1.18 -10.67 2.09
C GLU A 27 0.62 -9.73 1.01
N GLN A 28 -0.47 -9.04 1.33
CA GLN A 28 -1.15 -8.13 0.43
C GLN A 28 -0.31 -6.88 0.14
N TYR A 29 0.31 -6.31 1.17
CA TYR A 29 1.20 -5.17 1.01
C TYR A 29 2.54 -5.58 0.37
N GLU A 30 3.06 -6.77 0.66
CA GLU A 30 4.24 -7.31 -0.03
C GLU A 30 3.99 -7.45 -1.54
N GLU A 31 2.83 -8.00 -1.95
CA GLU A 31 2.48 -8.11 -3.36
C GLU A 31 2.40 -6.72 -4.02
N LEU A 32 1.82 -5.71 -3.35
CA LEU A 32 1.79 -4.34 -3.85
C LEU A 32 3.17 -3.69 -3.96
N GLU A 33 4.09 -4.01 -3.04
CA GLU A 33 5.48 -3.57 -3.10
C GLU A 33 6.23 -4.25 -4.24
N GLU A 34 6.04 -5.56 -4.45
CA GLU A 34 6.62 -6.28 -5.58
C GLU A 34 6.12 -5.77 -6.93
N LEU A 35 4.85 -5.37 -7.00
CA LEU A 35 4.27 -4.70 -8.16
C LEU A 35 4.78 -3.27 -8.36
N GLY A 36 5.46 -2.70 -7.35
CA GLY A 36 6.02 -1.36 -7.37
C GLY A 36 5.00 -0.26 -7.13
N PHE A 37 3.78 -0.59 -6.65
CA PHE A 37 2.74 0.39 -6.35
C PHE A 37 2.94 1.08 -5.00
N ILE A 38 3.59 0.41 -4.03
CA ILE A 38 3.85 0.96 -2.70
C ILE A 38 5.28 0.67 -2.24
N THR A 39 5.70 1.28 -1.14
CA THR A 39 6.96 1.01 -0.46
C THR A 39 6.70 0.92 1.04
N ILE A 40 7.05 -0.22 1.64
CA ILE A 40 6.86 -0.49 3.06
C ILE A 40 8.15 -0.14 3.80
N ASN A 41 8.10 0.93 4.60
CA ASN A 41 9.17 1.28 5.52
C ASN A 41 9.05 0.45 6.80
N ARG A 42 9.71 -0.72 6.80
CA ARG A 42 9.84 -1.61 7.97
C ARG A 42 10.87 -1.11 9.00
N HIS A 43 11.58 -0.02 8.70
CA HIS A 43 12.66 0.52 9.54
C HIS A 43 12.15 1.43 10.67
N SER A 44 10.89 1.87 10.58
CA SER A 44 10.22 2.66 11.62
C SER A 44 9.47 1.76 12.58
N VAL A 45 9.45 2.12 13.87
CA VAL A 45 8.67 1.44 14.93
C VAL A 45 7.18 1.37 14.59
N GLN A 46 6.69 2.32 13.79
CA GLN A 46 5.45 2.20 13.05
C GLN A 46 5.80 1.75 11.64
N HIS A 47 5.39 0.54 11.28
CA HIS A 47 5.46 0.12 9.89
C HIS A 47 4.61 1.07 9.03
N SER A 48 5.26 1.91 8.24
CA SER A 48 4.59 2.88 7.38
C SER A 48 4.68 2.41 5.94
N ALA A 49 3.55 2.33 5.25
CA ALA A 49 3.53 2.17 3.80
C ALA A 49 3.43 3.56 3.15
N SER A 50 4.09 3.75 2.02
CA SER A 50 3.99 4.96 1.21
C SER A 50 3.70 4.57 -0.22
N ILE A 51 2.76 5.25 -0.86
CA ILE A 51 2.40 4.99 -2.24
C ILE A 51 3.50 5.54 -3.16
N THR A 52 3.89 4.76 -4.16
CA THR A 52 4.84 5.20 -5.18
C THR A 52 4.12 6.00 -6.27
N PRO A 53 4.84 6.73 -7.14
CA PRO A 53 4.23 7.41 -8.27
C PRO A 53 3.40 6.46 -9.16
N LEU A 54 3.84 5.21 -9.30
CA LEU A 54 3.16 4.17 -10.07
C LEU A 54 1.82 3.76 -9.41
N GLY A 55 1.79 3.64 -8.08
CA GLY A 55 0.57 3.40 -7.32
C GLY A 55 -0.42 4.56 -7.40
N MET A 56 0.07 5.80 -7.36
CA MET A 56 -0.77 6.98 -7.54
C MET A 56 -1.37 7.06 -8.95
N GLU A 57 -0.59 6.82 -10.00
CA GLU A 57 -1.11 6.74 -11.37
C GLU A 57 -2.18 5.64 -11.50
N TYR A 58 -1.94 4.48 -10.88
CA TYR A 58 -2.92 3.40 -10.89
C TYR A 58 -4.21 3.75 -10.13
N LEU A 59 -4.11 4.54 -9.06
CA LEU A 59 -5.25 5.07 -8.33
C LEU A 59 -6.05 6.06 -9.19
N ASP A 60 -5.35 6.93 -9.91
CA ASP A 60 -5.90 8.01 -10.75
C ASP A 60 -6.54 7.50 -12.05
N GLN A 61 -6.13 6.32 -12.55
CA GLN A 61 -6.80 5.70 -13.70
C GLN A 61 -8.19 5.16 -13.30
N GLU A 62 -9.24 5.97 -13.55
CA GLU A 62 -10.66 5.56 -13.57
C GLU A 62 -11.00 4.64 -14.75
#